data_AF-A0A379X4F0-F1
#
_entry.id   AF-A0A379X4F0-F1
#
_cell.length_a   1.000
_cell.length_b   1.000
_cell.length_c   1.000
_cell.angle_alpha   90.00
_cell.angle_beta   90.00
_cell.angle_gamma   90.00
#
_symmetry.space_group_name_H-M   'P 1'
#
loop_
_entity.id
_entity.type
_entity.pdbx_description
1 polymer ?
#
loop_
_entity_poly.entity_id
_entity_poly.type
_entity_poly.pdbx_seq_one_letter_code
_entity_poly.pdbx_strand_id
1 'polypeptide(L)' 'MFQQQNDWETRENAFAAFAMGPLTDFWRQREEAEFIGVGNIPVRFVRFRNDSNDRTIVICPGRIESYV' A
#
# COMPACT_ATOMS: atom_id res chain seq x y z
N MET A 1 20.04 5.85 20.18
CA MET A 1 20.35 6.13 18.75
C MET A 1 19.93 4.92 17.95
N PHE A 2 18.93 5.06 17.08
CA PHE A 2 18.61 4.00 16.13
C PHE A 2 19.66 4.01 15.03
N GLN A 3 20.51 2.99 14.99
CA GLN A 3 21.39 2.74 13.85
C GLN A 3 20.50 2.39 12.65
N GLN A 4 20.34 3.33 11.72
CA GLN A 4 19.93 3.01 10.35
C GLN A 4 21.02 2.11 9.77
N GLN A 5 20.81 0.80 9.86
CA GLN A 5 21.65 -0.16 9.15
C GLN A 5 21.36 -0.02 7.66
N ASN A 6 22.45 0.12 6.91
CA ASN A 6 22.50 0.19 5.45
C ASN A 6 21.74 -0.98 4.82
N ASP A 7 20.51 -0.76 4.36
CA ASP A 7 19.75 -1.74 3.58
C ASP A 7 19.31 -1.14 2.23
N TRP A 8 20.18 -0.31 1.65
CA TRP A 8 19.89 0.38 0.39
C TRP A 8 19.84 -0.59 -0.79
N GLU A 9 20.72 -1.60 -0.83
CA GLU A 9 20.76 -2.65 -1.87
C GLU A 9 19.50 -3.52 -1.85
N THR A 10 18.96 -3.80 -0.67
CA THR A 10 17.78 -4.66 -0.50
C THR A 10 16.49 -3.91 -0.84
N ARG A 11 16.49 -2.58 -0.72
CA ARG A 11 15.40 -1.70 -1.19
C ARG A 11 15.23 -1.73 -2.70
N GLU A 12 16.31 -1.76 -3.47
CA GLU A 12 16.23 -1.88 -4.94
C GLU A 12 15.64 -3.23 -5.36
N ASN A 13 15.99 -4.33 -4.69
CA ASN A 13 15.39 -5.64 -4.97
C ASN A 13 13.90 -5.70 -4.61
N ALA A 14 13.50 -5.13 -3.46
CA ALA A 14 12.10 -5.02 -3.07
C ALA A 14 11.31 -4.11 -4.03
N PHE A 15 11.92 -3.02 -4.51
CA PHE A 15 11.36 -2.10 -5.50
C PHE A 15 11.26 -2.76 -6.89
N ALA A 16 12.27 -3.52 -7.32
CA ALA A 16 12.27 -4.23 -8.60
C ALA A 16 11.20 -5.35 -8.63
N ALA A 17 11.01 -6.07 -7.52
CA ALA A 17 9.92 -7.02 -7.36
C ALA A 17 8.54 -6.35 -7.48
N PHE A 18 8.43 -5.08 -7.05
CA PHE A 18 7.24 -4.24 -7.20
C PHE A 18 7.03 -3.73 -8.64
N ALA A 19 8.11 -3.50 -9.39
CA ALA A 19 8.08 -2.84 -10.69
C ALA A 19 7.89 -3.79 -11.91
N MET A 20 8.36 -5.04 -11.85
CA MET A 20 8.33 -5.97 -13.01
C MET A 20 7.93 -7.42 -12.69
N GLY A 21 7.37 -7.70 -11.50
CA GLY A 21 7.08 -9.06 -11.02
C GLY A 21 5.60 -9.32 -10.70
N PRO A 22 5.27 -10.48 -10.07
CA PRO A 22 3.90 -10.83 -9.67
C PRO A 22 3.21 -9.79 -8.78
N LEU A 23 3.98 -8.99 -8.04
CA LEU A 23 3.45 -7.87 -7.24
C LEU A 23 2.93 -6.73 -8.12
N THR A 24 3.51 -6.51 -9.29
CA THR A 24 3.00 -5.54 -10.28
C THR A 24 1.64 -5.97 -10.80
N ASP A 25 1.48 -7.26 -11.14
CA ASP A 25 0.20 -7.80 -11.61
C ASP A 25 -0.85 -7.84 -10.49
N PHE A 26 -0.43 -8.11 -9.26
CA PHE A 26 -1.29 -7.96 -8.09
C PHE A 26 -1.73 -6.50 -7.91
N TRP A 27 -0.79 -5.54 -7.93
CA TRP A 27 -1.08 -4.11 -7.76
C TRP A 27 -1.99 -3.54 -8.86
N ARG A 28 -1.95 -4.10 -10.08
CA ARG A 28 -2.88 -3.74 -11.17
C ARG A 28 -4.34 -4.11 -10.87
N GLN A 29 -4.59 -5.05 -9.96
CA GLN A 29 -5.95 -5.45 -9.55
C GLN A 29 -6.53 -4.51 -8.48
N ARG A 30 -5.79 -3.47 -8.07
CA ARG A 30 -6.23 -2.57 -7.01
C ARG A 30 -7.53 -1.87 -7.39
N GLU A 31 -8.43 -1.76 -6.41
CA GLU A 31 -9.62 -0.93 -6.51
C GLU A 31 -9.41 0.36 -5.76
N GLU A 32 -9.54 1.50 -6.44
CA GLU A 32 -9.54 2.82 -5.81
C GLU A 32 -10.96 3.18 -5.39
N ALA A 33 -11.11 3.66 -4.15
CA ALA A 33 -12.38 4.01 -3.57
C ALA A 33 -12.25 5.19 -2.59
N GLU A 34 -13.39 5.72 -2.19
CA GLU A 34 -13.48 6.85 -1.27
C GLU A 34 -14.65 6.64 -0.30
N PHE A 35 -14.49 7.13 0.92
CA PHE A 35 -15.59 7.31 1.86
C PHE A 35 -15.52 8.71 2.47
N ILE A 36 -16.67 9.21 2.96
CA ILE A 36 -16.72 10.51 3.61
C ILE A 36 -16.33 10.35 5.07
N GLY A 37 -15.26 11.04 5.46
CA GLY A 37 -14.75 11.09 6.83
C GLY A 37 -15.36 12.22 7.67
N VAL A 38 -14.75 12.43 8.83
CA VAL A 38 -15.14 13.50 9.77
C VAL A 38 -14.99 14.87 9.10
N GLY A 39 -15.96 15.75 9.33
CA GLY A 39 -15.96 17.09 8.73
C GLY A 39 -16.32 17.11 7.24
N ASN A 40 -16.94 16.05 6.73
CA ASN A 40 -17.28 15.91 5.31
C ASN A 40 -16.04 15.92 4.39
N ILE A 41 -14.90 15.45 4.92
CA ILE A 41 -13.64 15.38 4.18
C ILE A 41 -13.54 14.01 3.52
N PRO A 42 -13.35 13.93 2.19
CA PRO A 42 -13.19 12.64 1.51
C PRO A 42 -11.89 11.94 1.94
N VAL A 43 -12.00 10.65 2.26
CA VAL A 43 -10.87 9.77 2.55
C VAL A 43 -10.75 8.75 1.43
N ARG A 44 -9.67 8.87 0.65
CA ARG A 44 -9.36 7.97 -0.46
C ARG A 44 -8.50 6.81 0.01
N PHE A 45 -8.74 5.66 -0.56
CA PHE A 45 -8.00 4.46 -0.24
C PHE A 45 -7.94 3.51 -1.43
N VAL A 46 -7.00 2.58 -1.36
CA VAL A 46 -6.91 1.42 -2.24
C VAL A 46 -7.30 0.18 -1.46
N ARG A 47 -8.01 -0.75 -2.11
CA ARG A 47 -8.29 -2.06 -1.55
C ARG A 47 -8.04 -3.17 -2.56
N PHE A 48 -7.84 -4.36 -2.02
CA PHE A 48 -7.89 -5.64 -2.73
C PHE A 48 -8.97 -6.47 -2.07
N ARG A 49 -9.94 -6.97 -2.85
CA ARG A 49 -11.09 -7.68 -2.31
C ARG A 49 -11.28 -9.01 -3.04
N ASN A 50 -11.61 -10.04 -2.28
CA ASN A 50 -12.15 -11.30 -2.78
C ASN A 50 -13.27 -11.74 -1.83
N ASP A 51 -14.43 -12.10 -2.35
CA ASP A 51 -15.60 -12.47 -1.55
C ASP A 51 -15.39 -13.76 -0.74
N SER A 52 -14.35 -14.55 -1.03
CA SER A 52 -13.96 -15.71 -0.21
C SER A 52 -13.21 -15.35 1.07
N ASN A 53 -12.77 -14.09 1.26
CA ASN A 53 -11.98 -13.67 2.40
C ASN A 53 -12.87 -13.13 3.53
N ASP A 54 -12.69 -13.65 4.75
CA ASP A 54 -13.43 -13.24 5.96
C ASP A 54 -12.62 -12.33 6.90
N ARG A 55 -11.37 -12.03 6.55
CA ARG A 55 -10.45 -11.19 7.32
C ARG A 55 -10.02 -9.97 6.55
N THR A 56 -9.64 -8.93 7.29
CA THR A 56 -9.16 -7.68 6.72
C THR A 56 -7.91 -7.22 7.44
N ILE A 57 -6.93 -6.76 6.65
CA ILE A 57 -5.76 -6.03 7.14
C ILE A 57 -5.94 -4.58 6.72
N VAL A 58 -5.79 -3.67 7.67
CA VAL A 58 -5.85 -2.22 7.42
C VAL A 58 -4.46 -1.65 7.62
N ILE A 59 -3.97 -0.94 6.61
CA ILE A 59 -2.70 -0.23 6.65
C ILE A 59 -3.02 1.26 6.61
N CYS A 60 -2.67 1.96 7.69
CA CYS A 60 -2.80 3.41 7.78
C CYS A 60 -1.40 4.03 7.66
N PRO A 61 -1.01 4.51 6.46
CA PRO A 61 0.30 5.09 6.26
C PRO A 61 0.50 6.35 7.10
N GLY A 62 1.76 6.67 7.38
CA GLY A 62 2.15 7.85 8.14
C GLY A 62 1.90 9.15 7.39
N ARG A 63 2.15 10.28 8.06
CA ARG A 63 2.18 11.59 7.39
C ARG A 63 3.21 11.53 6.26
N ILE A 64 2.87 12.07 5.08
CA ILE A 64 3.66 12.09 3.83
C ILE A 64 3.87 10.74 3.11
N GLU A 65 3.27 9.66 3.59
CA GLU A 65 3.27 8.38 2.89
C GLU A 65 2.00 8.27 2.02
N SER A 66 2.18 8.00 0.73
CA SER A 66 1.10 7.81 -0.24
C SER A 66 1.35 6.52 -1.01
N TYR A 67 0.31 5.97 -1.63
CA TYR A 67 0.38 4.75 -2.44
C TYR A 67 0.63 5.02 -3.94
N VAL A 68 1.10 6.24 -4.29
CA VAL A 68 1.37 6.67 -5.68
C VAL A 68 2.73 6.16 -6.15
#